data_AF-A0A1R2C8L2-F1
#
_entry.id   AF-A0A1R2C8L2-F1
#
_cell.length_a   1.000
_cell.length_b   1.000
_cell.length_c   1.000
_cell.angle_alpha   90.00
_cell.angle_beta   90.00
_cell.angle_gamma   90.00
#
_symmetry.space_group_name_H-M   'P 1'
#
loop_
_entity.id
_entity.type
_entity.pdbx_description
1 polymer ?
#
loop_
_entity_poly.entity_id
_entity_poly.type
_entity_poly.pdbx_seq_one_letter_code
_entity_poly.pdbx_strand_id
1 'polypeptide(L)'
;MFFLYLVLALGTSISIEEKEEACFLLSTASVVKRRTDIQDYLKTKTGLREAVLRMKISEDTFNYCMDTITDEIGSKVLQDRSYVHENSHILNLDLNKYRTDDDLKLDTSFVEQRKKISARISAKRKAQDL
;
A
#
# COMPACT_ATOMS: atom_id res chain seq x y z
N MET A 1 -34.04 35.65 4.09
CA MET A 1 -33.36 35.20 2.87
C MET A 1 -32.55 33.96 3.19
N PHE A 2 -33.02 32.79 2.75
CA PHE A 2 -32.31 31.52 2.88
C PHE A 2 -31.20 31.47 1.83
N PHE A 3 -29.95 31.75 2.22
CA PHE A 3 -28.79 31.45 1.39
C PHE A 3 -28.55 29.94 1.49
N LEU A 4 -28.99 29.22 0.44
CA LEU A 4 -28.78 27.79 0.29
C LEU A 4 -27.28 27.49 0.33
N TYR A 5 -26.89 26.71 1.33
CA TYR A 5 -25.65 25.95 1.36
C TYR A 5 -25.64 24.97 0.19
N LEU A 6 -24.95 25.32 -0.89
CA LEU A 6 -24.57 24.34 -1.92
C LEU A 6 -23.11 24.58 -2.29
N VAL A 7 -22.22 24.42 -1.30
CA VAL A 7 -20.84 24.06 -1.62
C VAL A 7 -20.92 22.64 -2.15
N LEU A 8 -20.87 22.51 -3.47
CA LEU A 8 -20.68 21.22 -4.12
C LEU A 8 -19.46 20.57 -3.48
N ALA A 9 -19.69 19.51 -2.71
CA ALA A 9 -18.68 18.49 -2.46
C ALA A 9 -18.37 17.85 -3.82
N LEU A 10 -17.51 18.50 -4.60
CA LEU A 10 -16.77 17.85 -5.67
C LEU A 10 -15.88 16.82 -4.96
N GLY A 11 -16.42 15.62 -4.77
CA GLY A 11 -15.61 14.47 -4.44
C GLY A 11 -14.62 14.31 -5.59
N THR A 12 -13.40 14.78 -5.41
CA THR A 12 -12.32 14.55 -6.37
C THR A 12 -12.04 13.06 -6.36
N SER A 13 -12.59 12.35 -7.34
CA SER A 13 -12.21 10.97 -7.57
C SER A 13 -10.74 10.95 -7.93
N ILE A 14 -9.93 10.22 -7.19
CA ILE A 14 -8.52 10.03 -7.52
C ILE A 14 -8.41 9.20 -8.80
N SER A 15 -7.38 9.44 -9.60
CA SER A 15 -7.13 8.60 -10.76
C SER A 15 -6.72 7.17 -10.34
N ILE A 16 -6.79 6.22 -11.28
CA ILE A 16 -6.29 4.87 -11.04
C ILE A 16 -4.80 4.92 -10.67
N GLU A 17 -3.99 5.76 -11.33
CA GLU A 17 -2.57 5.89 -10.99
C GLU A 17 -2.35 6.46 -9.59
N GLU A 18 -3.18 7.40 -9.16
CA GLU A 18 -3.16 7.98 -7.81
C GLU A 18 -3.57 6.93 -6.76
N LYS A 19 -4.58 6.11 -7.06
CA LYS A 19 -4.97 4.97 -6.21
C LYS A 19 -3.83 3.96 -6.08
N GLU A 20 -3.17 3.61 -7.18
CA GLU A 20 -1.99 2.74 -7.18
C GLU A 20 -0.86 3.33 -6.33
N GLU A 21 -0.58 4.62 -6.44
CA GLU A 21 0.45 5.28 -5.64
C GLU A 21 0.12 5.29 -4.15
N ALA A 22 -1.13 5.60 -3.80
CA ALA A 22 -1.60 5.58 -2.42
C ALA A 22 -1.49 4.18 -1.81
N CYS A 23 -1.96 3.16 -2.52
CA CYS A 23 -1.87 1.77 -2.08
C CYS A 23 -0.43 1.26 -1.99
N PHE A 24 0.45 1.70 -2.89
CA PHE A 24 1.86 1.38 -2.83
C PHE A 24 2.53 1.96 -1.56
N LEU A 25 2.21 3.21 -1.22
CA LEU A 25 2.73 3.85 0.00
C LEU A 25 2.23 3.15 1.27
N LEU A 26 0.92 2.87 1.35
CA LEU A 26 0.32 2.19 2.50
C LEU A 26 0.85 0.75 2.66
N SER A 27 0.90 -0.02 1.56
CA SER A 27 1.44 -1.40 1.56
C SER A 27 2.89 -1.42 2.05
N THR A 28 3.73 -0.52 1.52
CA THR A 28 5.14 -0.42 1.93
C THR A 28 5.26 -0.07 3.42
N ALA A 29 4.48 0.91 3.89
CA ALA A 29 4.48 1.30 5.29
C ALA A 29 4.01 0.16 6.22
N SER A 30 3.00 -0.61 5.81
CA SER A 30 2.49 -1.77 6.56
C SER A 30 3.58 -2.84 6.74
N VAL A 31 4.28 -3.20 5.67
CA VAL A 31 5.38 -4.18 5.73
C VAL A 31 6.54 -3.69 6.61
N VAL A 32 6.89 -2.40 6.53
CA VAL A 32 7.94 -1.80 7.37
C VAL A 32 7.54 -1.82 8.84
N LYS A 33 6.31 -1.41 9.17
CA LYS A 33 5.79 -1.35 10.53
C LYS A 33 5.77 -2.73 11.20
N ARG A 34 5.46 -3.78 10.45
CA ARG A 34 5.37 -5.17 10.92
C ARG A 34 6.67 -5.96 10.84
N ARG A 35 7.82 -5.27 10.71
CA ARG A 35 9.12 -5.95 10.57
C ARG A 35 9.36 -6.99 11.65
N THR A 36 9.10 -6.64 12.92
CA THR A 36 9.30 -7.55 14.05
C THR A 36 8.38 -8.75 13.97
N ASP A 37 7.07 -8.55 13.72
CA ASP A 37 6.10 -9.63 13.58
C ASP A 37 6.48 -10.62 12.48
N ILE A 38 6.94 -10.10 11.33
CA ILE A 38 7.40 -10.93 10.20
C ILE A 38 8.63 -11.75 10.61
N GLN A 39 9.58 -11.14 11.32
CA GLN A 39 10.78 -11.82 11.80
C GLN A 39 10.45 -12.90 12.83
N ASP A 40 9.55 -12.61 13.77
CA ASP A 40 9.11 -13.57 14.76
C ASP A 40 8.32 -14.72 14.14
N TYR A 41 7.46 -14.43 13.16
CA TYR A 41 6.76 -15.45 12.39
C TYR A 41 7.73 -16.40 11.67
N LEU A 42 8.77 -15.85 11.02
CA LEU A 42 9.78 -16.66 10.33
C LEU A 42 10.56 -17.59 11.27
N LYS A 43 10.78 -17.21 12.53
CA LYS A 43 11.40 -18.12 13.52
C LYS A 43 10.56 -19.37 13.75
N THR A 44 9.25 -19.30 13.54
CA THR A 44 8.32 -20.44 13.68
C THR A 44 8.14 -21.26 12.40
N LYS A 45 8.70 -20.80 11.26
CA LYS A 45 8.54 -21.43 9.94
C LYS A 45 9.90 -21.76 9.35
N THR A 46 10.23 -23.05 9.31
CA THR A 46 11.44 -23.52 8.64
C THR A 46 11.28 -23.42 7.12
N GLY A 47 12.27 -22.85 6.43
CA GLY A 47 12.35 -22.85 4.97
C GLY A 47 11.90 -21.57 4.27
N LEU A 48 11.09 -20.72 4.90
CA LEU A 48 10.65 -19.46 4.27
C LEU A 48 11.74 -18.40 4.29
N ARG A 49 11.93 -17.72 3.15
CA ARG A 49 12.91 -16.62 3.02
C ARG A 49 12.24 -15.27 3.30
N GLU A 50 12.81 -14.48 4.21
CA GLU A 50 12.26 -13.17 4.61
C GLU A 50 12.00 -12.25 3.42
N ALA A 51 12.95 -12.16 2.49
CA ALA A 51 12.82 -11.31 1.31
C ALA A 51 11.60 -11.69 0.45
N VAL A 52 11.36 -12.99 0.25
CA VAL A 52 10.25 -13.50 -0.56
C VAL A 52 8.92 -13.27 0.17
N LEU A 53 8.88 -13.58 1.47
CA LEU A 53 7.70 -13.33 2.31
C LEU A 53 7.30 -11.85 2.30
N ARG A 54 8.26 -10.94 2.48
CA ARG A 54 8.01 -9.49 2.44
C ARG A 54 7.48 -9.02 1.09
N MET A 55 8.01 -9.56 0.00
CA MET A 55 7.51 -9.26 -1.34
C MET A 55 6.06 -9.71 -1.49
N LYS A 56 5.73 -10.92 -1.01
CA LYS A 56 4.38 -11.45 -1.11
C LYS A 56 3.38 -10.70 -0.24
N ILE A 57 3.76 -10.34 0.99
CA ILE A 57 2.94 -9.49 1.85
C ILE A 57 2.71 -8.13 1.17
N SER A 58 3.72 -7.55 0.53
CA SER A 58 3.55 -6.29 -0.20
C SER A 58 2.55 -6.41 -1.35
N GLU A 59 2.63 -7.47 -2.14
CA GLU A 59 1.66 -7.76 -3.21
C GLU A 59 0.24 -7.91 -2.65
N ASP A 60 0.06 -8.77 -1.66
CA ASP A 60 -1.27 -9.07 -1.13
C ASP A 60 -1.89 -7.84 -0.43
N THR A 61 -1.09 -7.04 0.29
CA THR A 61 -1.56 -5.80 0.92
C THR A 61 -1.86 -4.71 -0.11
N PHE A 62 -1.09 -4.65 -1.20
CA PHE A 62 -1.36 -3.73 -2.31
C PHE A 62 -2.68 -4.09 -2.98
N ASN A 63 -2.89 -5.36 -3.36
CA ASN A 63 -4.11 -5.81 -4.00
C ASN A 63 -5.33 -5.60 -3.11
N TYR A 64 -5.23 -5.97 -1.83
CA TYR A 64 -6.29 -5.70 -0.86
C TYR A 64 -6.60 -4.21 -0.74
N CYS A 65 -5.59 -3.35 -0.73
CA CYS A 65 -5.79 -1.91 -0.74
C CYS A 65 -6.48 -1.44 -2.02
N MET A 66 -6.07 -1.92 -3.20
CA MET A 66 -6.68 -1.53 -4.48
C MET A 66 -8.17 -1.88 -4.54
N ASP A 67 -8.59 -2.94 -3.87
CA ASP A 67 -9.99 -3.35 -3.80
C ASP A 67 -10.80 -2.56 -2.76
N THR A 68 -10.16 -2.07 -1.69
CA THR A 68 -10.86 -1.55 -0.51
C THR A 68 -10.67 -0.05 -0.23
N ILE A 69 -9.63 0.58 -0.75
CA ILE A 69 -9.36 2.00 -0.48
C ILE A 69 -10.43 2.87 -1.13
N THR A 70 -10.90 3.86 -0.38
CA THR A 70 -11.80 4.91 -0.87
C THR A 70 -11.01 6.09 -1.41
N ASP A 71 -11.61 6.86 -2.31
CA ASP A 71 -10.98 8.06 -2.90
C ASP A 71 -10.58 9.08 -1.81
N GLU A 72 -11.37 9.18 -0.74
CA GLU A 72 -11.07 10.05 0.40
C GLU A 72 -9.78 9.63 1.11
N ILE A 73 -9.64 8.33 1.42
CA ILE A 73 -8.45 7.80 2.10
C ILE A 73 -7.25 7.91 1.16
N GLY A 74 -7.41 7.56 -0.12
CA GLY A 74 -6.35 7.67 -1.11
C GLY A 74 -5.85 9.11 -1.27
N SER A 75 -6.75 10.09 -1.32
CA SER A 75 -6.39 11.51 -1.37
C SER A 75 -5.58 11.94 -0.15
N LYS A 76 -6.02 11.55 1.07
CA LYS A 76 -5.30 11.87 2.32
C LYS A 76 -3.89 11.29 2.35
N VAL A 77 -3.74 10.03 1.90
CA VAL A 77 -2.44 9.35 1.78
C VAL A 77 -1.48 10.10 0.86
N LEU A 78 -1.97 10.64 -0.26
CA LEU A 78 -1.14 11.35 -1.23
C LEU A 78 -0.72 12.74 -0.73
N GLN A 79 -1.52 13.36 0.14
CA GLN A 79 -1.28 14.70 0.68
C GLN A 79 -0.42 14.69 1.96
N ASP A 80 -0.56 13.66 2.81
CA ASP A 80 0.11 13.60 4.11
C ASP A 80 0.78 12.24 4.36
N ARG A 81 2.11 12.27 4.55
CA ARG A 81 2.90 11.08 4.87
C ARG A 81 2.64 10.55 6.27
N SER A 82 2.25 11.41 7.22
CA SER A 82 1.94 11.01 8.60
C SER A 82 0.73 10.09 8.59
N TYR A 83 -0.29 10.45 7.80
CA TYR A 83 -1.47 9.63 7.56
C TYR A 83 -1.13 8.22 7.05
N VAL A 84 -0.11 8.07 6.20
CA VAL A 84 0.35 6.75 5.71
C VAL A 84 0.83 5.87 6.87
N HIS A 85 1.66 6.41 7.76
CA HIS A 85 2.22 5.64 8.87
C HIS A 85 1.17 5.29 9.91
N GLU A 86 0.28 6.23 10.23
CA GLU A 86 -0.82 6.05 11.16
C GLU A 86 -1.78 4.96 10.68
N ASN A 87 -2.17 5.02 9.40
CA ASN A 87 -3.22 4.16 8.84
C ASN A 87 -2.72 2.87 8.18
N SER A 88 -1.41 2.68 8.01
CA SER A 88 -0.85 1.44 7.43
C SER A 88 -1.28 0.14 8.12
N HIS A 89 -1.72 0.21 9.39
CA HIS A 89 -2.18 -0.94 10.15
C HIS A 89 -3.47 -1.58 9.60
N ILE A 90 -4.27 -0.82 8.84
CA ILE A 90 -5.52 -1.32 8.22
C ILE A 90 -5.25 -2.39 7.18
N LEU A 91 -4.01 -2.47 6.67
CA LEU A 91 -3.57 -3.45 5.69
C LEU A 91 -2.83 -4.63 6.34
N ASN A 92 -2.91 -4.82 7.65
CA ASN A 92 -2.19 -5.89 8.33
C ASN A 92 -2.85 -7.26 8.09
N LEU A 93 -2.52 -7.89 6.95
CA LEU A 93 -2.98 -9.25 6.63
C LEU A 93 -2.40 -10.32 7.58
N ASP A 94 -3.17 -11.35 7.88
CA ASP A 94 -2.73 -12.46 8.74
C ASP A 94 -1.51 -13.19 8.16
N LEU A 95 -0.45 -13.32 8.98
CA LEU A 95 0.77 -14.01 8.56
C LEU A 95 0.59 -15.52 8.43
N ASN A 96 -0.39 -16.10 9.12
CA ASN A 96 -0.68 -17.54 9.05
C ASN A 96 -1.17 -18.00 7.67
N LYS A 97 -1.46 -17.07 6.75
CA LYS A 97 -1.70 -17.36 5.33
C LYS A 97 -0.45 -17.88 4.62
N TYR A 98 0.74 -17.47 5.03
CA TYR A 98 1.99 -17.76 4.32
C TYR A 98 2.73 -18.94 4.94
N ARG A 99 2.33 -20.17 4.62
CA ARG A 99 2.83 -21.38 5.29
C ARG A 99 3.93 -22.09 4.51
N THR A 100 3.89 -21.97 3.20
CA THR A 100 4.72 -22.72 2.24
C THR A 100 5.30 -21.81 1.17
N ASP A 101 6.33 -22.26 0.46
CA ASP A 101 6.87 -21.52 -0.70
C ASP A 101 5.85 -21.34 -1.83
N ASP A 102 4.86 -22.23 -1.93
CA ASP A 102 3.76 -22.08 -2.89
C ASP A 102 2.87 -20.88 -2.57
N ASP A 103 2.64 -20.58 -1.28
CA ASP A 103 1.92 -19.39 -0.83
C ASP A 103 2.69 -18.09 -1.13
N LEU A 104 4.01 -18.20 -1.35
CA LEU A 104 4.92 -17.10 -1.61
C LEU A 104 5.14 -16.80 -3.10
N LYS A 105 4.41 -17.47 -3.99
CA LYS A 105 4.47 -17.19 -5.44
C LYS A 105 3.96 -15.77 -5.71
N LEU A 106 4.82 -14.97 -6.32
CA LEU A 106 4.51 -13.62 -6.78
C LEU A 106 3.91 -13.67 -8.17
N ASP A 107 2.94 -12.80 -8.43
CA ASP A 107 2.58 -12.49 -9.80
C ASP A 107 3.73 -11.70 -10.46
N THR A 108 4.21 -12.22 -11.58
CA THR A 108 5.19 -11.53 -12.43
C THR A 108 4.71 -10.15 -12.88
N SER A 109 3.40 -9.96 -13.05
CA SER A 109 2.80 -8.68 -13.44
C SER A 109 2.96 -7.61 -12.34
N PHE A 110 2.87 -8.02 -11.06
CA PHE A 110 3.01 -7.14 -9.91
C PHE A 110 4.43 -6.58 -9.79
N VAL A 111 5.46 -7.39 -10.08
CA VAL A 111 6.86 -6.93 -10.01
C VAL A 111 7.11 -5.79 -10.99
N GLU A 112 6.57 -5.88 -12.21
CA GLU A 112 6.69 -4.83 -13.21
C GLU A 112 5.84 -3.61 -12.88
N GLN A 113 4.61 -3.81 -12.40
CA GLN A 113 3.74 -2.72 -11.93
C GLN A 113 4.43 -1.92 -10.81
N ARG A 114 5.00 -2.61 -9.82
CA ARG A 114 5.73 -1.98 -8.72
C ARG A 114 6.89 -1.11 -9.20
N LYS A 115 7.66 -1.57 -10.19
CA LYS A 115 8.76 -0.77 -10.77
C LYS A 115 8.22 0.51 -11.39
N LYS A 116 7.12 0.43 -12.16
CA LYS A 116 6.46 1.58 -12.79
C LYS A 116 5.96 2.58 -11.74
N ILE A 117 5.25 2.11 -10.71
CA ILE A 117 4.75 2.98 -9.62
C ILE A 117 5.91 3.68 -8.91
N SER A 118 6.96 2.93 -8.56
CA SER A 118 8.14 3.49 -7.87
C SER A 118 8.81 4.59 -8.69
N ALA A 119 8.89 4.42 -10.01
CA ALA A 119 9.43 5.43 -10.92
C ALA A 119 8.55 6.69 -10.96
N ARG A 120 7.22 6.55 -11.06
CA ARG A 120 6.29 7.70 -11.03
C ARG A 120 6.40 8.50 -9.73
N ILE A 121 6.39 7.83 -8.57
CA ILE A 121 6.53 8.50 -7.26
C ILE A 121 7.86 9.25 -7.17
N SER A 122 8.95 8.62 -7.64
CA SER A 122 10.28 9.24 -7.62
C SER A 122 10.36 10.48 -8.52
N ALA A 123 9.72 10.44 -9.69
CA ALA A 123 9.64 11.57 -10.61
C ALA A 123 8.82 12.73 -10.02
N LYS A 124 7.65 12.45 -9.41
CA LYS A 124 6.81 13.47 -8.76
C LYS A 124 7.55 14.19 -7.62
N ARG A 125 8.30 13.44 -6.79
CA ARG A 125 9.10 14.04 -5.70
C ARG A 125 10.14 15.02 -6.23
N LYS A 126 10.90 14.62 -7.26
CA LYS A 126 11.90 15.50 -7.89
C LYS A 126 11.30 16.79 -8.45
N ALA A 127 10.05 16.75 -8.92
CA ALA A 127 9.37 17.93 -9.44
C ALA A 127 8.81 18.87 -8.36
N GLN A 128 8.62 18.37 -7.12
CA GLN A 128 8.16 19.17 -5.98
C GLN A 128 9.31 19.85 -5.21
N ASP A 129 10.54 19.33 -5.36
CA ASP A 129 11.76 19.88 -4.76
C ASP A 129 12.47 20.94 -5.67
N LEU A 130 11.88 21.26 -6.83
CA LEU A 130 12.33 22.28 -7.80
C LEU A 130 11.41 23.51 -7.77
#